data_AF-A0A183SP76-F1
#
_entry.id   AF-A0A183SP76-F1
#
_cell.length_a   1.000
_cell.length_b   1.000
_cell.length_c   1.000
_cell.angle_alpha   90.00
_cell.angle_beta   90.00
_cell.angle_gamma   90.00
#
_symmetry.space_group_name_H-M   'P 1'
#
loop_
_entity.id
_entity.type
_entity.pdbx_description
1 polymer ?
#
loop_
_entity_poly.entity_id
_entity_poly.type
_entity_poly.pdbx_seq_one_letter_code
_entity_poly.pdbx_strand_id
1 'polypeptide(L)'
;MQQTFQSTRNACSGFGQLIVQLQCCVPFRTTATTAICCVIKSSLNLLGLYQTEQLGLVDIPLHAVCSQIQFPAVPVDLAKEMLQRFTPVFQDSLSRCKYTKAVVRLCPESQPVFHPKRPIPYVDAEQKRLEELGIRTPVSNNVWAVPIVVYKKPDGPIRICADFFNGDAELLPTAGARKSVNSGEREHLLCQAGAG
;
A
#
# COMPACT_ATOMS: atom_id res chain seq x y z
N MET A 1 -44.71 8.18 6.72
CA MET A 1 -43.51 7.54 6.14
C MET A 1 -42.58 8.64 5.66
N GLN A 2 -41.55 8.99 6.43
CA GLN A 2 -40.48 9.88 5.97
C GLN A 2 -39.40 9.02 5.31
N GLN A 3 -39.16 9.23 4.01
CA GLN A 3 -38.01 8.64 3.31
C GLN A 3 -36.79 9.52 3.56
N THR A 4 -35.89 9.07 4.44
CA THR A 4 -34.57 9.68 4.62
C THR A 4 -33.60 9.08 3.61
N PHE A 5 -33.28 9.84 2.56
CA PHE A 5 -32.24 9.46 1.59
C PHE A 5 -30.86 9.68 2.21
N GLN A 6 -30.28 8.65 2.84
CA GLN A 6 -28.91 8.68 3.30
C GLN A 6 -27.95 8.14 2.24
N SER A 7 -26.74 8.71 2.16
CA SER A 7 -25.68 8.18 1.29
C SER A 7 -24.93 7.06 2.00
N THR A 8 -24.72 5.92 1.34
CA THR A 8 -23.92 4.81 1.87
C THR A 8 -22.62 4.65 1.09
N ARG A 9 -21.57 4.19 1.77
CA ARG A 9 -20.25 3.99 1.19
C ARG A 9 -19.84 2.53 1.32
N ASN A 10 -19.34 1.92 0.25
CA ASN A 10 -18.76 0.59 0.34
C ASN A 10 -17.30 0.63 0.84
N ALA A 11 -16.74 -0.55 1.12
CA ALA A 11 -15.35 -0.70 1.56
C ALA A 11 -14.33 -0.13 0.55
N CYS A 12 -14.69 -0.07 -0.73
CA CYS A 12 -13.87 0.49 -1.81
C CYS A 12 -14.18 1.96 -2.11
N SER A 13 -14.79 2.69 -1.17
CA SER A 13 -15.09 4.13 -1.24
C SER A 13 -16.13 4.61 -2.27
N GLY A 14 -16.81 3.69 -2.96
CA GLY A 14 -17.93 3.96 -3.86
C GLY A 14 -19.19 4.41 -3.12
N PHE A 15 -19.98 5.28 -3.76
CA PHE A 15 -21.16 5.91 -3.17
C PHE A 15 -22.46 5.38 -3.79
N GLY A 16 -23.47 5.12 -2.97
CA GLY A 16 -24.81 4.70 -3.41
C GLY A 16 -25.92 5.36 -2.59
N GLN A 17 -27.02 5.70 -3.26
CA GLN A 17 -28.21 6.22 -2.60
C GLN A 17 -28.95 5.07 -1.91
N LEU A 18 -29.09 5.17 -0.58
CA LEU A 18 -29.86 4.23 0.23
C LEU A 18 -31.35 4.41 -0.04
N ILE A 19 -32.01 3.33 -0.42
CA ILE A 19 -33.46 3.28 -0.62
C ILE A 19 -34.13 2.88 0.68
N VAL A 20 -33.67 1.78 1.30
CA VAL A 20 -34.24 1.26 2.55
C VAL A 20 -33.21 0.46 3.35
N GLN A 21 -33.35 0.48 4.67
CA GLN A 21 -32.67 -0.42 5.60
C GLN A 21 -33.70 -1.37 6.22
N LEU A 22 -33.36 -2.65 6.24
CA LEU A 22 -34.20 -3.70 6.78
C LEU A 22 -33.38 -4.52 7.75
N GLN A 23 -33.96 -4.86 8.90
CA GLN A 23 -33.38 -5.85 9.78
C GLN A 23 -33.82 -7.23 9.28
N CYS A 24 -32.84 -8.05 8.88
CA CYS A 24 -33.09 -9.34 8.24
C CYS A 24 -32.38 -10.46 9.02
N CYS A 25 -33.03 -11.60 9.17
CA CYS A 25 -32.34 -12.83 9.54
C CYS A 25 -31.62 -13.38 8.31
N VAL A 26 -30.30 -13.43 8.36
CA VAL A 26 -29.44 -13.90 7.27
C VAL A 26 -28.87 -15.26 7.66
N PRO A 27 -29.35 -16.36 7.05
CA PRO A 27 -28.71 -17.66 7.20
C PRO A 27 -27.42 -17.68 6.38
N PHE A 28 -26.31 -18.09 7.00
CA PHE A 28 -25.04 -18.31 6.33
C PHE A 28 -24.36 -19.55 6.90
N ARG A 29 -24.09 -20.54 6.04
CA ARG A 29 -23.61 -21.88 6.43
C ARG A 29 -24.51 -22.51 7.49
N THR A 30 -24.00 -22.73 8.70
CA THR A 30 -24.69 -23.37 9.83
C THR A 30 -25.27 -22.37 10.83
N THR A 31 -25.06 -21.06 10.62
CA THR A 31 -25.52 -20.01 11.53
C THR A 31 -26.58 -19.14 10.86
N ALA A 32 -27.45 -18.56 11.68
CA ALA A 32 -28.36 -17.50 11.25
C ALA A 32 -28.12 -16.29 12.14
N THR A 33 -27.77 -15.16 11.53
CA THR A 33 -27.47 -13.92 12.23
C THR A 33 -28.42 -12.83 11.76
N THR A 34 -28.89 -12.01 12.70
CA THR A 34 -29.69 -10.83 12.36
C THR A 34 -28.77 -9.71 11.90
N ALA A 35 -28.87 -9.31 10.64
CA ALA A 35 -28.04 -8.26 10.04
C ALA A 35 -28.91 -7.16 9.42
N ILE A 36 -28.35 -5.95 9.30
CA ILE A 36 -29.00 -4.84 8.59
C ILE A 36 -28.69 -4.99 7.09
N CYS A 37 -29.72 -5.26 6.29
CA CYS A 37 -29.65 -5.27 4.84
C CYS A 37 -30.03 -3.89 4.29
N CYS A 38 -29.15 -3.34 3.45
CA CYS A 38 -29.36 -2.06 2.77
C CYS A 38 -29.72 -2.31 1.31
N VAL A 39 -30.82 -1.73 0.84
CA VAL A 39 -31.19 -1.73 -0.59
C VAL A 39 -30.73 -0.41 -1.19
N ILE A 40 -29.93 -0.48 -2.25
CA ILE A 40 -29.42 0.68 -2.98
C ILE A 40 -29.76 0.57 -4.46
N LYS A 41 -29.81 1.71 -5.16
CA LYS A 41 -30.12 1.77 -6.60
C LYS A 41 -28.93 1.43 -7.52
N SER A 42 -27.82 0.92 -6.99
CA SER A 42 -26.60 0.62 -7.75
C SER A 42 -26.13 -0.81 -7.51
N SER A 43 -25.30 -1.34 -8.40
CA SER A 43 -24.70 -2.68 -8.30
C SER A 43 -23.51 -2.74 -7.32
N LEU A 44 -23.48 -1.86 -6.31
CA LEU A 44 -22.37 -1.82 -5.35
C LEU A 44 -22.58 -2.89 -4.27
N ASN A 45 -21.58 -3.75 -4.09
CA ASN A 45 -21.54 -4.61 -2.91
C ASN A 45 -21.26 -3.75 -1.67
N LEU A 46 -22.24 -3.67 -0.77
CA LEU A 46 -22.11 -2.98 0.52
C LEU A 46 -21.56 -3.87 1.63
N LEU A 47 -21.13 -5.10 1.31
CA LEU A 47 -20.46 -5.98 2.26
C LEU A 47 -19.23 -5.28 2.82
N GLY A 48 -19.32 -4.89 4.08
CA GLY A 48 -18.27 -4.22 4.84
C GLY A 48 -17.74 -5.06 5.98
N LEU A 49 -16.71 -4.53 6.65
CA LEU A 49 -16.00 -5.18 7.76
C LEU A 49 -16.95 -5.68 8.87
N TYR A 50 -17.99 -4.90 9.19
CA TYR A 50 -18.97 -5.27 10.21
C TYR A 50 -19.77 -6.53 9.85
N GLN A 51 -20.18 -6.67 8.59
CA GLN A 51 -20.91 -7.85 8.14
C GLN A 51 -19.97 -9.05 8.00
N THR A 52 -18.69 -8.84 7.68
CA THR A 52 -17.71 -9.93 7.66
C THR A 52 -17.45 -10.49 9.05
N GLU A 53 -17.46 -9.66 10.11
CA GLU A 53 -17.37 -10.13 11.50
C GLU A 53 -18.64 -10.88 11.92
N GLN A 54 -19.83 -10.31 11.69
CA GLN A 54 -21.11 -10.95 12.09
C GLN A 54 -21.37 -12.30 11.41
N LEU A 55 -20.88 -12.48 10.18
CA LEU A 55 -21.01 -13.71 9.42
C LEU A 55 -19.84 -14.68 9.67
N GLY A 56 -18.91 -14.33 10.56
CA GLY A 56 -17.72 -15.14 10.88
C GLY A 56 -16.78 -15.32 9.69
N LEU A 57 -16.81 -14.42 8.70
CA LEU A 57 -15.99 -14.51 7.48
C LEU A 57 -14.51 -14.23 7.76
N VAL A 58 -14.21 -13.44 8.80
CA VAL A 58 -12.84 -13.11 9.21
C VAL A 58 -12.07 -14.35 9.68
N ASP A 59 -12.78 -15.29 10.32
CA ASP A 59 -12.19 -16.51 10.86
C ASP A 59 -12.09 -17.64 9.81
N ILE A 60 -12.60 -17.41 8.59
CA ILE A 60 -12.50 -18.39 7.51
C ILE A 60 -11.08 -18.30 6.92
N PRO A 61 -10.29 -19.39 6.94
CA PRO A 61 -9.00 -19.39 6.28
C PRO A 61 -9.17 -19.03 4.82
N LEU A 62 -8.34 -18.11 4.30
CA LEU A 62 -8.36 -17.71 2.90
C LEU A 62 -8.39 -18.92 1.95
N HIS A 63 -7.64 -19.97 2.27
CA HIS A 63 -7.63 -21.22 1.52
C HIS A 63 -9.01 -21.87 1.37
N ALA A 64 -9.86 -21.86 2.40
CA ALA A 64 -11.20 -22.44 2.35
C ALA A 64 -12.14 -21.66 1.41
N VAL A 65 -11.88 -20.37 1.20
CA VAL A 65 -12.59 -19.55 0.22
C VAL A 65 -11.97 -19.71 -1.17
N CYS A 66 -10.66 -19.49 -1.30
CA CYS A 66 -9.95 -19.47 -2.57
C CYS A 66 -9.99 -20.82 -3.31
N SER A 67 -9.95 -21.95 -2.59
CA SER A 67 -10.05 -23.28 -3.21
C SER A 67 -11.42 -23.58 -3.83
N GLN A 68 -12.46 -22.86 -3.40
CA GLN A 68 -13.82 -22.98 -3.94
C GLN A 68 -14.07 -22.02 -5.10
N ILE A 69 -13.19 -21.04 -5.32
CA ILE A 69 -13.29 -20.13 -6.45
C ILE A 69 -12.83 -20.88 -7.70
N GLN A 70 -13.79 -21.35 -8.48
CA GLN A 70 -13.53 -21.79 -9.84
C GLN A 70 -13.43 -20.54 -10.71
N PHE A 71 -12.21 -20.18 -11.09
CA PHE A 71 -12.02 -19.21 -12.15
C PHE A 71 -12.38 -19.92 -13.47
N PRO A 72 -13.39 -19.46 -14.23
CA PRO A 72 -13.48 -19.90 -15.62
C PRO A 72 -12.13 -19.60 -16.26
N ALA A 73 -11.61 -20.52 -17.07
CA ALA A 73 -10.38 -20.29 -17.82
C ALA A 73 -10.51 -18.92 -18.50
N VAL A 74 -9.65 -17.98 -18.12
CA VAL A 74 -9.67 -16.63 -18.69
C VAL A 74 -9.54 -16.84 -20.20
N PRO A 75 -10.55 -16.46 -21.00
CA PRO A 75 -10.45 -16.61 -22.44
C PRO A 75 -9.15 -15.96 -22.89
N VAL A 76 -8.32 -16.68 -23.63
CA VAL A 76 -7.00 -16.20 -24.07
C VAL A 76 -7.10 -14.82 -24.72
N ASP A 77 -8.23 -14.57 -25.40
CA ASP A 77 -8.57 -13.30 -26.03
C ASP A 77 -8.69 -12.14 -25.03
N LEU A 78 -9.28 -12.37 -23.84
CA LEU A 78 -9.43 -11.34 -22.81
C LEU A 78 -8.08 -10.99 -22.17
N ALA A 79 -7.23 -11.98 -21.90
CA ALA A 79 -5.89 -11.73 -21.36
C ALA A 79 -5.05 -10.92 -22.35
N LYS A 80 -5.13 -11.26 -23.64
CA LYS A 80 -4.45 -10.54 -24.72
C LYS A 80 -5.00 -9.11 -24.85
N GLU A 81 -6.31 -8.94 -24.80
CA GLU A 81 -6.95 -7.61 -24.81
C GLU A 81 -6.46 -6.75 -23.64
N MET A 82 -6.39 -7.30 -22.42
CA MET A 82 -5.93 -6.57 -21.24
C MET A 82 -4.47 -6.16 -21.33
N LEU A 83 -3.60 -7.04 -21.81
CA LEU A 83 -2.17 -6.73 -22.04
C LEU A 83 -1.99 -5.63 -23.09
N GLN A 84 -2.80 -5.64 -24.16
CA GLN A 84 -2.78 -4.60 -25.20
C GLN A 84 -3.37 -3.28 -24.69
N ARG A 85 -4.48 -3.33 -23.95
CA ARG A 85 -5.16 -2.13 -23.45
C ARG A 85 -4.37 -1.42 -22.36
N PHE A 86 -3.70 -2.18 -21.49
CA PHE A 86 -2.95 -1.66 -20.36
C PHE A 86 -1.45 -1.91 -20.48
N THR A 87 -0.93 -1.91 -21.72
CA THR A 87 0.51 -2.10 -21.98
C THR A 87 1.40 -1.27 -21.05
N PRO A 88 1.15 0.02 -20.77
CA PRO A 88 2.00 0.81 -19.87
C PRO A 88 2.10 0.28 -18.43
N VAL A 89 1.12 -0.51 -17.97
CA VAL A 89 1.10 -1.11 -16.62
C VAL A 89 1.98 -2.36 -16.56
N PHE A 90 2.07 -3.08 -17.68
CA PHE A 90 2.77 -4.36 -17.79
C PHE A 90 4.16 -4.25 -18.44
N GLN A 91 4.70 -3.04 -18.56
CA GLN A 91 6.07 -2.83 -19.04
C GLN A 91 7.07 -3.27 -17.96
N ASP A 92 8.13 -3.96 -18.39
CA ASP A 92 9.25 -4.38 -17.51
C ASP A 92 10.13 -3.20 -17.03
N SER A 93 9.71 -1.96 -17.30
CA SER A 93 10.38 -0.74 -16.87
C SER A 93 9.79 -0.17 -15.59
N LEU A 94 10.64 0.43 -14.75
CA LEU A 94 10.17 1.20 -13.61
C LEU A 94 9.40 2.45 -14.07
N SER A 95 8.24 2.68 -13.47
CA SER A 95 7.42 3.86 -13.70
C SER A 95 7.41 4.78 -12.47
N ARG A 96 7.22 6.08 -12.72
CA ARG A 96 7.11 7.10 -11.67
C ARG A 96 5.65 7.45 -11.44
N CYS A 97 5.18 7.35 -10.20
CA CYS A 97 3.86 7.85 -9.83
C CYS A 97 3.79 9.37 -10.02
N LYS A 98 2.83 9.84 -10.83
CA LYS A 98 2.63 11.26 -11.14
C LYS A 98 1.54 11.92 -10.28
N TYR A 99 0.69 11.13 -9.63
CA TYR A 99 -0.52 11.61 -8.97
C TYR A 99 -0.30 11.96 -7.50
N THR A 100 0.69 11.36 -6.84
CA THR A 100 0.94 11.59 -5.43
C THR A 100 2.43 11.56 -5.12
N LYS A 101 2.79 12.23 -4.02
CA LYS A 101 4.13 12.19 -3.44
C LYS A 101 3.99 11.65 -2.03
N ALA A 102 4.84 10.69 -1.68
CA ALA A 102 4.98 10.29 -0.29
C ALA A 102 5.53 11.48 0.51
N VAL A 103 4.92 11.75 1.65
CA VAL A 103 5.41 12.74 2.63
C VAL A 103 5.74 11.95 3.88
N VAL A 104 7.02 11.99 4.26
CA VAL A 104 7.48 11.47 5.53
C VAL A 104 7.32 12.61 6.54
N ARG A 105 6.58 12.37 7.61
CA ARG A 105 6.44 13.31 8.72
C ARG A 105 7.26 12.77 9.87
N LEU A 106 8.11 13.62 10.43
CA LEU A 106 8.89 13.26 11.60
C LEU A 106 8.10 13.56 12.87
N CYS A 107 8.43 12.86 13.97
CA CYS A 107 7.96 13.23 15.29
C CYS A 107 8.44 14.65 15.64
N PRO A 108 7.61 15.53 16.24
CA PRO A 108 8.00 16.91 16.54
C PRO A 108 9.28 17.04 17.37
N GLU A 109 9.52 16.08 18.26
CA GLU A 109 10.69 16.04 19.15
C GLU A 109 11.90 15.28 18.57
N SER A 110 11.79 14.81 17.31
CA SER A 110 12.88 14.08 16.67
C SER A 110 14.06 15.00 16.36
N GLN A 111 15.28 14.50 16.59
CA GLN A 111 16.51 15.21 16.30
C GLN A 111 17.26 14.57 15.14
N PRO A 112 17.93 15.37 14.28
CA PRO A 112 18.72 14.86 13.18
C PRO A 112 19.84 13.95 13.65
N VAL A 113 19.88 12.74 13.09
CA VAL A 113 20.95 11.77 13.33
C VAL A 113 21.72 11.53 12.04
N PHE A 114 23.05 11.70 12.13
CA PHE A 114 23.98 11.39 11.06
C PHE A 114 24.77 10.14 11.41
N HIS A 115 24.41 9.02 10.81
CA HIS A 115 25.17 7.78 10.94
C HIS A 115 26.31 7.73 9.93
N PRO A 116 27.53 7.38 10.37
CA PRO A 116 28.66 7.24 9.46
C PRO A 116 28.45 6.09 8.47
N LYS A 117 29.00 6.23 7.26
CA LYS A 117 28.96 5.18 6.24
C LYS A 117 29.60 3.88 6.72
N ARG A 118 29.02 2.73 6.36
CA ARG A 118 29.67 1.43 6.51
C ARG A 118 30.62 1.17 5.34
N PRO A 119 31.81 0.58 5.56
CA PRO A 119 32.67 0.14 4.47
C PRO A 119 32.05 -1.12 3.83
N ILE A 120 31.42 -0.96 2.67
CA ILE A 120 30.77 -2.07 1.95
C ILE A 120 31.37 -2.17 0.55
N PRO A 121 31.98 -3.32 0.19
CA PRO A 121 32.54 -3.50 -1.13
C PRO A 121 31.43 -3.75 -2.18
N TYR A 122 31.72 -3.39 -3.44
CA TYR A 122 30.90 -3.70 -4.62
C TYR A 122 29.53 -3.01 -4.73
N VAL A 123 29.34 -1.84 -4.10
CA VAL A 123 28.08 -1.09 -4.14
C VAL A 123 27.98 -0.05 -5.25
N ASP A 124 29.11 0.42 -5.78
CA ASP A 124 29.16 1.58 -6.68
C ASP A 124 28.38 1.37 -7.98
N ALA A 125 28.44 0.16 -8.56
CA ALA A 125 27.71 -0.16 -9.78
C ALA A 125 26.19 -0.09 -9.58
N GLU A 126 25.70 -0.61 -8.44
CA GLU A 126 24.28 -0.58 -8.11
C GLU A 126 23.83 0.84 -7.72
N GLN A 127 24.67 1.60 -7.00
CA GLN A 127 24.43 3.00 -6.70
C GLN A 127 24.23 3.81 -7.99
N LYS A 128 25.15 3.68 -8.95
CA LYS A 128 25.08 4.36 -10.24
C LYS A 128 23.84 3.96 -11.03
N ARG A 129 23.49 2.67 -11.06
CA ARG A 129 22.28 2.19 -11.73
C ARG A 129 21.01 2.82 -11.14
N LEU A 130 20.93 2.96 -9.81
CA LEU A 130 19.78 3.59 -9.14
C LEU A 130 19.68 5.10 -9.43
N GLU A 131 20.81 5.78 -9.59
CA GLU A 131 20.87 7.19 -10.00
C GLU A 131 20.46 7.37 -11.47
N GLU A 132 20.96 6.52 -12.37
CA GLU A 132 20.58 6.51 -13.80
C GLU A 132 19.08 6.24 -13.99
N LEU A 133 18.48 5.41 -13.13
CA LEU A 133 17.03 5.16 -13.11
C LEU A 133 16.22 6.27 -12.43
N GLY A 134 16.87 7.30 -11.89
CA GLY A 134 16.21 8.41 -11.18
C GLY A 134 15.52 8.00 -9.88
N ILE A 135 15.88 6.84 -9.32
CA ILE A 135 15.36 6.35 -8.03
C ILE A 135 16.08 7.09 -6.89
N ARG A 136 17.36 7.37 -7.08
CA ARG A 136 18.19 8.15 -6.16
C ARG A 136 18.67 9.44 -6.81
N THR A 137 18.89 10.44 -5.97
CA THR A 137 19.49 11.72 -6.38
C THR A 137 20.61 12.02 -5.39
N PRO A 138 21.82 12.35 -5.85
CA PRO A 138 22.91 12.72 -4.96
C PRO A 138 22.57 14.01 -4.21
N VAL A 139 22.89 14.04 -2.92
CA VAL A 139 22.71 15.20 -2.03
C VAL A 139 24.07 15.51 -1.40
N SER A 140 24.52 16.76 -1.51
CA SER A 140 25.86 17.17 -1.07
C SER A 140 25.99 17.31 0.44
N ASN A 141 24.99 17.88 1.12
CA ASN A 141 25.00 18.14 2.56
C ASN A 141 23.64 17.75 3.16
N ASN A 142 23.65 16.85 4.15
CA ASN A 142 22.46 16.49 4.92
C ASN A 142 22.84 16.20 6.38
N VAL A 143 22.02 16.67 7.31
CA VAL A 143 22.12 16.37 8.74
C VAL A 143 21.53 15.01 9.10
N TRP A 144 20.69 14.46 8.21
CA TRP A 144 20.14 13.13 8.29
C TRP A 144 20.92 12.15 7.42
N ALA A 145 21.46 11.08 8.00
CA ALA A 145 22.08 10.01 7.24
C ALA A 145 21.88 8.68 7.94
N VAL A 146 21.46 7.67 7.18
CA VAL A 146 21.44 6.27 7.62
C VAL A 146 22.45 5.47 6.80
N PRO A 147 23.09 4.45 7.39
CA PRO A 147 23.99 3.60 6.65
C PRO A 147 23.22 2.77 5.63
N ILE A 148 23.93 2.28 4.62
CA ILE A 148 23.39 1.29 3.69
C ILE A 148 23.72 -0.11 4.19
N VAL A 149 22.83 -1.06 3.90
CA VAL A 149 23.09 -2.50 3.99
C VAL A 149 22.88 -3.14 2.62
N VAL A 150 23.67 -4.19 2.35
CA VAL A 150 23.61 -4.91 1.08
C VAL A 150 23.09 -6.31 1.30
N TYR A 151 22.10 -6.68 0.49
CA TYR A 151 21.57 -8.03 0.43
C TYR A 151 21.90 -8.66 -0.91
N LYS A 152 22.59 -9.81 -0.91
CA LYS A 152 22.83 -10.60 -2.12
C LYS A 152 21.60 -11.46 -2.39
N LYS A 153 21.00 -11.31 -3.57
CA LYS A 153 19.92 -12.22 -3.93
C LYS A 153 20.48 -13.56 -4.42
N PRO A 154 19.70 -14.66 -4.31
CA PRO A 154 20.08 -15.97 -4.84
C PRO A 154 20.31 -15.98 -6.36
N ASP A 155 19.61 -15.12 -7.11
CA ASP A 155 19.70 -14.98 -8.57
C ASP A 155 20.90 -14.12 -9.04
N GLY A 156 21.77 -13.67 -8.12
CA GLY A 156 23.04 -13.01 -8.44
C GLY A 156 23.14 -11.51 -8.09
N PRO A 157 22.17 -10.64 -8.42
CA PRO A 157 22.31 -9.21 -8.17
C PRO A 157 22.17 -8.84 -6.70
N ILE A 158 22.78 -7.70 -6.34
CA ILE A 158 22.70 -7.13 -5.00
C ILE A 158 21.52 -6.17 -4.87
N ARG A 159 21.01 -6.01 -3.66
CA ARG A 159 20.06 -4.96 -3.27
C ARG A 159 20.72 -4.05 -2.25
N ILE A 160 20.62 -2.75 -2.50
CA ILE A 160 20.99 -1.69 -1.55
C ILE A 160 19.74 -1.33 -0.75
N CYS A 161 19.82 -1.42 0.56
CA CYS A 161 18.75 -1.02 1.49
C CYS A 161 19.28 0.03 2.46
N ALA A 162 18.41 0.94 2.88
CA ALA A 162 18.68 1.82 4.01
C ALA A 162 18.55 1.03 5.31
N ASP A 163 19.48 1.24 6.23
CA ASP A 163 19.55 0.56 7.51
C ASP A 163 18.84 1.38 8.59
N PHE A 164 17.51 1.37 8.54
CA PHE A 164 16.69 1.99 9.58
C PHE A 164 16.61 1.03 10.78
N PHE A 165 17.47 1.21 11.78
CA PHE A 165 17.39 0.42 13.01
C PHE A 165 16.31 0.94 13.94
N ASN A 166 16.01 0.19 15.00
CA ASN A 166 15.02 0.57 16.03
C ASN A 166 15.27 1.95 16.70
N GLY A 167 16.45 2.57 16.54
CA GLY A 167 16.69 3.96 16.96
C GLY A 167 16.10 5.02 16.02
N ASP A 168 15.89 4.68 14.75
CA ASP A 168 15.27 5.55 13.74
C ASP A 168 13.73 5.39 13.71
N ALA A 169 13.20 4.35 14.36
CA ALA A 169 11.76 4.09 14.42
C ALA A 169 11.00 5.16 15.24
N GLU A 170 11.68 5.84 16.17
CA GLU A 170 11.16 6.97 16.95
C GLU A 170 11.02 8.25 16.10
N LEU A 171 11.64 8.29 14.91
CA LEU A 171 11.54 9.40 13.98
C LEU A 171 10.19 9.46 13.28
N LEU A 172 9.46 8.35 13.18
CA LEU A 172 8.21 8.27 12.44
C LEU A 172 7.01 8.11 13.39
N PRO A 173 5.90 8.84 13.17
CA PRO A 173 4.70 8.68 13.97
C PRO A 173 4.19 7.24 13.83
N THR A 174 4.14 6.51 14.94
CA THR A 174 3.62 5.15 14.98
C THR A 174 2.13 5.16 14.63
N ALA A 175 1.79 4.37 13.60
CA ALA A 175 0.45 3.94 13.18
C ALA A 175 -0.68 5.01 13.18
N GLY A 176 -0.92 5.62 12.02
CA GLY A 176 -2.18 6.34 11.75
C GLY A 176 -2.04 7.53 10.81
N ALA A 177 -1.46 7.36 9.62
CA ALA A 177 -1.36 8.45 8.64
C ALA A 177 -2.75 8.87 8.13
N ARG A 178 -3.40 9.82 8.81
CA ARG A 178 -4.43 10.66 8.19
C ARG A 178 -3.75 11.46 7.07
N LYS A 179 -4.31 11.36 5.85
CA LYS A 179 -4.00 12.30 4.77
C LYS A 179 -4.37 13.71 5.24
N SER A 180 -3.40 14.51 5.63
CA SER A 180 -3.56 15.96 5.65
C SER A 180 -2.49 16.60 4.77
N VAL A 181 -2.95 17.55 3.95
CA VAL A 181 -2.14 18.45 3.16
C VAL A 181 -2.01 19.73 3.99
N ASN A 182 -0.78 20.13 4.33
CA ASN A 182 -0.31 21.50 4.17
C ASN A 182 1.15 21.70 4.59
N SER A 183 1.79 22.54 3.76
CA SER A 183 3.03 23.34 3.90
C SER A 183 4.27 22.76 4.57
N GLY A 184 5.33 22.66 3.75
CA GLY A 184 6.45 23.58 3.93
C GLY A 184 7.59 23.12 4.83
N GLU A 185 8.18 21.96 4.56
CA GLU A 185 9.63 21.72 4.58
C GLU A 185 9.87 20.27 4.17
N ARG A 186 10.80 20.05 3.24
CA ARG A 186 11.15 18.71 2.74
C ARG A 186 12.44 18.29 3.40
N GLU A 187 12.35 17.57 4.50
CA GLU A 187 13.51 16.87 5.02
C GLU A 187 13.62 15.52 4.30
N HIS A 188 14.61 15.42 3.41
CA HIS A 188 14.91 14.19 2.71
C HIS A 188 15.85 13.34 3.57
N LEU A 189 15.45 12.13 3.97
CA LEU A 189 16.36 11.15 4.57
C LEU A 189 17.33 10.63 3.48
N LEU A 190 18.64 10.70 3.75
CA LEU A 190 19.68 10.22 2.83
C LEU A 190 20.23 8.87 3.31
N CYS A 191 20.47 7.95 2.38
CA CYS A 191 21.26 6.74 2.67
C CYS A 191 22.61 6.83 1.96
N GLN A 192 23.69 6.67 2.71
CA GLN A 192 25.05 6.88 2.21
C GLN A 192 25.73 5.56 1.86
N ALA A 193 26.35 5.52 0.67
CA ALA A 193 27.49 4.68 0.35
C ALA A 193 28.54 5.56 -0.29
N GLY A 194 29.81 5.21 -0.14
CA GLY A 194 30.87 5.96 -0.79
C GLY A 194 32.08 5.11 -1.08
N ALA A 195 32.51 5.18 -2.34
CA ALA A 195 33.89 4.99 -2.77
C ALA A 195 34.82 5.94 -2.00
N GLY A 196 35.98 5.39 -1.64
CA GLY A 196 37.02 6.00 -0.82
C GLY A 196 37.88 4.88 -0.26
#